data_AF-A0A8H4XTB8-F1
#
_entry.id   AF-A0A8H4XTB8-F1
#
_cell.length_a   1.000
_cell.length_b   1.000
_cell.length_c   1.000
_cell.angle_alpha   90.00
_cell.angle_beta   90.00
_cell.angle_gamma   90.00
#
_symmetry.space_group_name_H-M   'P 1'
#
loop_
_entity.id
_entity.type
_entity.pdbx_description
1 polymer ?
#
loop_
_entity_poly.entity_id
_entity_poly.type
_entity_poly.pdbx_seq_one_letter_code
_entity_poly.pdbx_strand_id
1 'polypeptide(L)'
;MFEAGSALCGGAPSMNALIVGRIWAGMGGAGIYLGALNTVAIFTTNAERSIYIGLIALFWGLGCILGPIIGGAFADSAATWRWAFYINLVICGVFAPTYYFMPSHDPQPTKSLRDKLRDLDWVGTVLNAIVYVTFVLALTFGGATWRWGAGGTIGLFVAFGVSLIAFSVQQTFSIFTTPENRIFPVDLLRKPVMIL
;
A
#
# COMPACT_ATOMS: atom_id res chain seq x y z
N MET A 1 -0.61 -9.23 -10.12
CA MET A 1 0.27 -8.03 -10.05
C MET A 1 1.41 -8.21 -9.06
N PHE A 2 1.14 -8.57 -7.80
CA PHE A 2 2.17 -8.78 -6.78
C PHE A 2 3.21 -9.84 -7.16
N GLU A 3 2.75 -10.97 -7.70
CA GLU A 3 3.63 -12.04 -8.20
C GLU A 3 4.53 -11.58 -9.34
N ALA A 4 3.97 -10.92 -10.37
CA ALA A 4 4.76 -10.40 -11.48
C ALA A 4 5.86 -9.44 -11.01
N GLY A 5 5.55 -8.56 -10.05
CA GLY A 5 6.55 -7.70 -9.41
C GLY A 5 7.58 -8.49 -8.59
N SER A 6 7.17 -9.54 -7.88
CA SER A 6 8.07 -10.42 -7.12
C SER A 6 8.99 -11.23 -8.04
N ALA A 7 8.49 -11.75 -9.15
CA ALA A 7 9.27 -12.44 -10.18
C ALA A 7 10.31 -11.49 -10.81
N LEU A 8 9.91 -10.24 -11.09
CA LEU A 8 10.83 -9.20 -11.59
C LEU A 8 11.92 -8.88 -10.56
N CYS A 9 11.59 -8.82 -9.27
CA CYS A 9 12.59 -8.63 -8.21
C CYS A 9 13.57 -9.80 -8.09
N GLY A 10 13.08 -11.05 -8.14
CA GLY A 10 13.93 -12.24 -8.07
C GLY A 10 14.84 -12.39 -9.29
N GLY A 11 14.38 -11.96 -10.46
CA GLY A 11 15.15 -11.97 -11.71
C GLY A 11 16.02 -10.73 -11.95
N ALA A 12 15.97 -9.72 -11.06
CA ALA A 12 16.54 -8.40 -11.33
C ALA A 12 18.06 -8.45 -11.61
N PRO A 13 18.51 -8.00 -12.80
CA PRO A 13 19.94 -7.93 -13.14
C PRO A 13 20.62 -6.66 -12.61
N SER A 14 19.84 -5.65 -12.21
CA SER A 14 20.34 -4.35 -11.75
C SER A 14 19.48 -3.78 -10.61
N MET A 15 20.04 -2.83 -9.86
CA MET A 15 19.32 -2.13 -8.79
C MET A 15 18.08 -1.40 -9.32
N ASN A 16 18.17 -0.80 -10.51
CA ASN A 16 17.03 -0.11 -11.14
C ASN A 16 15.88 -1.09 -11.44
N ALA A 17 16.19 -2.30 -11.93
CA ALA A 17 15.19 -3.33 -12.17
C ALA A 17 14.53 -3.79 -10.85
N LEU A 18 15.30 -3.89 -9.77
CA LEU A 18 14.79 -4.23 -8.44
C LEU A 18 13.84 -3.13 -7.91
N ILE A 19 14.18 -1.85 -8.10
CA ILE A 19 13.33 -0.71 -7.71
C ILE A 19 11.99 -0.77 -8.46
N VAL A 20 12.02 -0.95 -9.79
CA VAL A 20 10.79 -1.07 -10.60
C VAL A 20 9.95 -2.26 -10.16
N GLY A 21 10.58 -3.41 -9.90
CA GLY A 21 9.91 -4.60 -9.36
C GLY A 21 9.24 -4.34 -8.02
N ARG A 22 9.90 -3.58 -7.12
CA ARG A 22 9.33 -3.21 -5.81
C ARG A 22 8.16 -2.25 -5.94
N ILE A 23 8.21 -1.29 -6.87
CA ILE A 23 7.07 -0.40 -7.14
C ILE A 23 5.87 -1.21 -7.64
N TRP A 24 6.10 -2.12 -8.60
CA TRP A 24 5.04 -2.99 -9.12
C TRP A 24 4.46 -3.91 -8.03
N ALA A 25 5.33 -4.57 -7.28
CA ALA A 25 4.93 -5.44 -6.18
C ALA A 25 4.14 -4.65 -5.12
N GLY A 26 4.58 -3.44 -4.77
CA GLY A 26 3.88 -2.55 -3.83
C GLY A 26 2.45 -2.23 -4.26
N MET A 27 2.25 -1.85 -5.54
CA MET A 27 0.90 -1.62 -6.08
C MET A 27 0.02 -2.87 -5.99
N GLY A 28 0.58 -4.04 -6.32
CA GLY A 28 -0.12 -5.32 -6.19
C GLY A 28 -0.47 -5.68 -4.75
N GLY A 29 0.46 -5.44 -3.81
CA GLY A 29 0.26 -5.73 -2.38
C GLY A 29 -0.80 -4.86 -1.74
N ALA A 30 -0.82 -3.56 -2.05
CA ALA A 30 -1.87 -2.65 -1.61
C ALA A 30 -3.25 -3.09 -2.13
N GLY A 31 -3.33 -3.50 -3.40
CA GLY A 31 -4.56 -4.02 -3.99
C GLY A 31 -5.07 -5.31 -3.33
N ILE A 32 -4.17 -6.26 -3.02
CA ILE A 32 -4.53 -7.50 -2.32
C ILE A 32 -5.05 -7.20 -0.92
N TYR A 33 -4.36 -6.32 -0.17
CA TYR A 33 -4.75 -5.96 1.19
C TYR A 33 -6.12 -5.27 1.24
N LEU A 34 -6.31 -4.22 0.43
CA LEU A 34 -7.59 -3.51 0.35
C LEU A 34 -8.71 -4.41 -0.21
N GLY A 35 -8.39 -5.26 -1.18
CA GLY A 35 -9.32 -6.24 -1.73
C GLY A 35 -9.79 -7.26 -0.69
N ALA A 36 -8.90 -7.74 0.17
CA ALA A 36 -9.23 -8.64 1.28
C ALA A 36 -10.17 -7.95 2.29
N LEU A 37 -9.86 -6.71 2.69
CA LEU A 37 -10.73 -5.93 3.57
C LEU A 37 -12.11 -5.69 2.96
N ASN A 38 -12.18 -5.33 1.68
CA ASN A 38 -13.45 -5.10 0.98
C ASN A 38 -14.27 -6.39 0.85
N THR A 39 -13.62 -7.51 0.56
CA THR A 39 -14.25 -8.83 0.52
C THR A 39 -14.90 -9.15 1.86
N VAL A 40 -14.15 -9.02 2.95
CA VAL A 40 -14.68 -9.23 4.30
C VAL A 40 -15.86 -8.30 4.55
N ALA A 41 -15.77 -7.03 4.16
CA ALA A 41 -16.85 -6.08 4.34
C ALA A 41 -18.15 -6.48 3.60
N ILE A 42 -18.05 -7.06 2.40
CA ILE A 42 -19.19 -7.48 1.58
C ILE A 42 -19.82 -8.79 2.10
N PHE A 43 -19.00 -9.77 2.49
CA PHE A 43 -19.49 -11.13 2.83
C PHE A 43 -19.75 -11.37 4.32
N THR A 44 -19.44 -10.42 5.21
CA THR A 44 -19.61 -10.60 6.67
C THR A 44 -20.65 -9.67 7.26
N THR A 45 -21.30 -10.14 8.32
CA THR A 45 -22.21 -9.32 9.13
C THR A 45 -21.40 -8.36 10.02
N ASN A 46 -22.01 -7.24 10.45
CA ASN A 46 -21.32 -6.24 11.29
C ASN A 46 -20.75 -6.81 12.60
N ALA A 47 -21.37 -7.86 13.15
CA ALA A 47 -20.93 -8.50 14.39
C ALA A 47 -19.67 -9.37 14.18
N GLU A 48 -19.55 -10.04 13.04
CA GLU A 48 -18.44 -10.97 12.76
C GLU A 48 -17.26 -10.27 12.07
N ARG A 49 -17.51 -9.13 11.41
CA ARG A 49 -16.50 -8.36 10.66
C ARG A 49 -15.24 -8.09 11.48
N SER A 50 -15.39 -7.73 12.76
CA SER A 50 -14.26 -7.45 13.66
C SER A 50 -13.37 -8.67 13.88
N ILE A 51 -13.95 -9.88 13.93
CA ILE A 51 -13.21 -11.14 14.07
C ILE A 51 -12.39 -11.39 12.81
N TYR A 52 -13.00 -11.27 11.63
CA TYR A 52 -12.31 -11.49 10.35
C TYR A 52 -11.20 -10.47 10.09
N ILE A 53 -11.42 -9.19 10.42
CA ILE A 53 -10.37 -8.17 10.35
C ILE A 53 -9.24 -8.50 11.34
N GLY A 54 -9.58 -8.98 12.54
CA GLY A 54 -8.62 -9.48 13.52
C GLY A 54 -7.77 -10.65 12.98
N LEU A 55 -8.37 -11.59 12.25
CA LEU A 55 -7.64 -12.68 11.59
C LEU A 55 -6.69 -12.15 10.50
N ILE A 56 -7.12 -11.19 9.69
CA ILE A 56 -6.24 -10.54 8.71
C ILE A 56 -5.04 -9.89 9.41
N ALA A 57 -5.27 -9.17 10.51
CA ALA A 57 -4.20 -8.55 11.29
C ALA A 57 -3.26 -9.59 11.91
N LEU A 58 -3.78 -10.73 12.37
CA LEU A 58 -3.00 -11.85 12.90
C LEU A 58 -2.05 -12.41 11.83
N PHE A 59 -2.56 -12.74 10.65
CA PHE A 59 -1.72 -13.25 9.55
C PHE A 59 -0.73 -12.20 9.05
N TRP A 60 -1.11 -10.92 9.05
CA TRP A 60 -0.20 -9.83 8.73
C TRP A 60 0.96 -9.75 9.74
N GLY A 61 0.67 -9.86 11.04
CA GLY A 61 1.68 -9.89 12.10
C GLY A 61 2.60 -11.11 12.01
N LEU A 62 2.04 -12.29 11.76
CA LEU A 62 2.83 -13.51 11.49
C LEU A 62 3.75 -13.31 10.28
N GLY A 63 3.26 -12.69 9.21
CA GLY A 63 4.06 -12.34 8.03
C GLY A 63 5.22 -11.39 8.36
N CYS A 64 4.99 -10.39 9.22
CA CYS A 64 6.04 -9.46 9.65
C CYS A 64 7.15 -10.13 10.47
N ILE A 65 6.83 -11.18 11.22
CA ILE A 65 7.80 -11.94 12.03
C ILE A 65 8.52 -12.98 11.16
N LEU A 66 7.77 -13.77 10.39
CA LEU A 66 8.31 -14.86 9.58
C LEU A 66 9.09 -14.34 8.36
N GLY A 67 8.71 -13.20 7.81
CA GLY A 67 9.34 -12.60 6.63
C GLY A 67 10.85 -12.40 6.76
N PRO A 68 11.34 -11.67 7.78
CA PRO A 68 12.76 -11.50 8.03
C PRO A 68 13.49 -12.79 8.37
N ILE A 69 12.85 -13.72 9.09
CA ILE A 69 13.46 -15.01 9.46
C ILE A 69 13.71 -15.85 8.22
N ILE A 70 12.68 -16.04 7.40
CA ILE A 70 12.75 -16.83 6.17
C ILE A 70 13.64 -16.14 5.13
N GLY A 71 13.48 -14.83 4.96
CA GLY A 71 14.29 -14.03 4.04
C GLY A 71 15.77 -14.00 4.43
N GLY A 72 16.08 -13.90 5.72
CA GLY A 72 17.43 -13.97 6.26
C GLY A 72 18.06 -15.36 6.10
N ALA A 73 17.28 -16.42 6.37
CA ALA A 73 17.73 -17.79 6.15
C ALA A 73 18.06 -18.07 4.67
N PHE A 74 17.28 -17.53 3.73
CA PHE A 74 17.61 -17.60 2.30
C PHE A 74 18.85 -16.77 1.95
N ALA A 75 19.05 -15.61 2.56
CA ALA A 75 20.23 -14.78 2.30
C ALA A 75 21.54 -15.45 2.75
N ASP A 76 21.50 -16.24 3.83
CA ASP A 76 22.66 -16.96 4.39
C ASP A 76 22.88 -18.34 3.73
N SER A 77 21.84 -18.92 3.13
CA SER A 77 21.91 -20.20 2.45
C SER A 77 22.51 -20.10 1.04
N ALA A 78 22.98 -21.23 0.50
CA ALA A 78 23.43 -21.34 -0.91
C ALA A 78 22.35 -20.90 -1.93
N ALA A 79 21.08 -20.92 -1.51
CA ALA A 79 19.94 -20.37 -2.24
C ALA A 79 19.89 -18.84 -2.09
N THR A 80 20.83 -18.13 -2.75
CA THR A 80 20.90 -16.66 -2.97
C THR A 80 19.63 -15.87 -2.61
N TRP A 81 19.78 -14.65 -2.05
CA TRP A 81 18.73 -13.67 -1.69
C TRP A 81 17.52 -13.54 -2.64
N ARG A 82 17.66 -13.88 -3.92
CA ARG A 82 16.59 -13.95 -4.93
C ARG A 82 15.44 -14.88 -4.53
N TRP A 83 15.71 -15.96 -3.81
CA TRP A 83 14.69 -16.92 -3.36
C TRP A 83 13.71 -16.32 -2.33
N ALA A 84 14.11 -15.27 -1.61
CA ALA A 84 13.19 -14.51 -0.77
C ALA A 84 12.06 -13.85 -1.58
N PHE A 85 12.24 -13.65 -2.89
CA PHE A 85 11.20 -13.17 -3.79
C PHE A 85 10.42 -14.29 -4.47
N TYR A 86 11.10 -15.38 -4.83
CA TYR A 86 10.46 -16.52 -5.50
C TYR A 86 9.53 -17.31 -4.57
N ILE A 87 9.77 -17.34 -3.26
CA ILE A 87 8.86 -17.98 -2.31
C ILE A 87 7.44 -17.38 -2.37
N ASN A 88 7.31 -16.08 -2.65
CA ASN A 88 6.02 -15.43 -2.81
C ASN A 88 5.22 -16.02 -3.98
N LEU A 89 5.90 -16.45 -5.06
CA LEU A 89 5.26 -17.12 -6.19
C LEU A 89 4.77 -18.52 -5.82
N VAL A 90 5.55 -19.25 -5.02
CA VAL A 90 5.15 -20.58 -4.55
C VAL A 90 3.92 -20.48 -3.64
N ILE A 91 3.95 -19.57 -2.67
CA ILE A 91 2.82 -19.32 -1.76
C ILE A 91 1.58 -18.97 -2.57
N CYS A 92 1.69 -17.99 -3.47
CA CYS A 92 0.53 -17.57 -4.25
C CYS A 92 0.05 -18.65 -5.23
N GLY A 93 0.94 -19.46 -5.81
CA GLY A 93 0.57 -20.64 -6.60
C GLY A 93 -0.22 -21.69 -5.80
N VAL A 94 0.12 -21.90 -4.53
CA VAL A 94 -0.64 -22.79 -3.62
C VAL A 94 -2.01 -22.21 -3.28
N PHE A 95 -2.11 -20.89 -3.09
CA PHE A 95 -3.38 -20.22 -2.76
C PHE A 95 -4.21 -19.82 -3.99
N ALA A 96 -3.67 -19.85 -5.20
CA ALA A 96 -4.35 -19.49 -6.44
C ALA A 96 -5.70 -20.21 -6.67
N PRO A 97 -5.87 -21.51 -6.32
CA PRO A 97 -7.16 -22.19 -6.47
C PRO A 97 -8.29 -21.54 -5.65
N THR A 98 -7.98 -20.86 -4.54
CA THR A 98 -8.99 -20.20 -3.71
C THR A 98 -9.73 -19.09 -4.45
N TYR A 99 -9.07 -18.43 -5.41
CA TYR A 99 -9.70 -17.39 -6.24
C TYR A 99 -10.75 -17.96 -7.20
N TYR A 100 -10.63 -19.22 -7.61
CA TYR A 100 -11.63 -19.87 -8.48
C TYR A 100 -12.95 -20.16 -7.76
N PHE A 101 -12.88 -20.41 -6.44
CA PHE A 101 -14.06 -20.67 -5.61
C PHE A 101 -14.70 -19.41 -5.05
N MET A 102 -14.11 -18.25 -5.31
CA MET A 102 -14.56 -16.99 -4.74
C MET A 102 -15.71 -16.40 -5.58
N PRO A 103 -16.90 -16.14 -4.99
CA PRO A 103 -17.99 -15.53 -5.72
C PRO A 103 -17.61 -14.10 -6.14
N SER A 104 -17.68 -13.83 -7.44
CA SER A 104 -17.42 -12.51 -8.00
C SER A 104 -18.58 -11.57 -7.63
N HIS A 105 -18.31 -10.59 -6.77
CA HIS A 105 -19.27 -9.54 -6.45
C HIS A 105 -18.71 -8.19 -6.90
N ASP A 106 -19.26 -7.61 -7.97
CA ASP A 106 -18.93 -6.23 -8.36
C ASP A 106 -19.85 -5.28 -7.59
N PRO A 107 -19.33 -4.47 -6.65
CA PRO A 107 -20.14 -3.50 -5.91
C PRO A 107 -20.68 -2.36 -6.80
N GLN A 108 -20.18 -2.19 -8.03
CA GLN A 108 -20.65 -1.17 -8.98
C GLN A 108 -20.69 -1.70 -10.42
N PRO A 109 -21.64 -2.59 -10.76
CA PRO A 109 -21.70 -3.24 -12.07
C PRO A 109 -22.08 -2.28 -13.23
N THR A 110 -22.60 -1.10 -12.92
CA THR A 110 -23.10 -0.12 -13.89
C THR A 110 -22.07 0.89 -14.37
N LYS A 111 -20.90 1.00 -13.73
CA LYS A 111 -19.84 1.94 -14.12
C LYS A 111 -18.75 1.24 -14.92
N SER A 112 -18.39 1.80 -16.08
CA SER A 112 -17.22 1.37 -16.85
C SER A 112 -15.93 1.56 -16.03
N LEU A 113 -14.92 0.71 -16.25
CA LEU A 113 -13.59 0.87 -15.63
C LEU A 113 -13.01 2.27 -15.88
N ARG A 114 -13.31 2.87 -17.03
CA ARG A 114 -12.85 4.22 -17.37
C ARG A 114 -13.51 5.29 -16.51
N ASP A 115 -14.79 5.12 -16.17
CA ASP A 115 -15.54 6.05 -15.34
C ASP A 115 -15.15 5.89 -13.87
N LYS A 116 -14.95 4.64 -13.41
CA LYS A 116 -14.40 4.36 -12.07
C LYS A 116 -13.01 4.99 -11.89
N LEU A 117 -12.13 4.92 -12.90
CA LEU A 117 -10.81 5.55 -12.87
C LEU A 117 -10.89 7.08 -12.95
N ARG A 118 -11.88 7.63 -13.64
CA ARG A 118 -12.07 9.09 -13.73
C ARG A 118 -12.57 9.70 -12.43
N ASP A 119 -13.36 8.95 -11.67
CA ASP A 119 -13.88 9.36 -10.37
C ASP A 119 -12.81 9.35 -9.26
N LEU A 120 -11.61 8.79 -9.50
CA LEU A 120 -10.53 8.80 -8.51
C LEU A 120 -9.86 10.17 -8.40
N ASP A 121 -9.62 10.60 -7.16
CA ASP A 121 -8.80 11.78 -6.85
C ASP A 121 -7.31 11.50 -7.09
N TRP A 122 -6.89 11.59 -8.36
CA TRP A 122 -5.50 11.37 -8.77
C TRP A 122 -4.54 12.38 -8.15
N VAL A 123 -4.97 13.65 -8.05
CA VAL A 123 -4.13 14.73 -7.51
C VAL A 123 -3.90 14.52 -6.02
N GLY A 124 -4.97 14.24 -5.26
CA GLY A 124 -4.88 13.88 -3.86
C GLY A 124 -4.05 12.62 -3.64
N THR A 125 -4.18 11.61 -4.50
CA THR A 125 -3.44 10.34 -4.38
C THR A 125 -1.94 10.56 -4.54
N VAL A 126 -1.54 11.35 -5.54
CA VAL A 126 -0.13 11.66 -5.80
C VAL A 126 0.45 12.51 -4.67
N LEU A 127 -0.26 13.55 -4.23
CA LEU A 127 0.18 14.39 -3.11
C LEU A 127 0.32 13.57 -1.82
N ASN A 128 -0.65 12.71 -1.53
CA ASN A 128 -0.61 11.83 -0.37
C ASN A 128 0.58 10.85 -0.43
N ALA A 129 0.84 10.27 -1.59
CA ALA A 129 2.01 9.42 -1.80
C ALA A 129 3.32 10.20 -1.57
N ILE A 130 3.43 11.44 -2.07
CA ILE A 130 4.61 12.30 -1.86
C ILE A 130 4.81 12.60 -0.37
N VAL A 131 3.74 12.89 0.37
CA VAL A 131 3.80 13.13 1.82
C VAL A 131 4.40 11.92 2.54
N TYR A 132 3.88 10.71 2.29
CA TYR A 132 4.41 9.50 2.94
C TYR A 132 5.84 9.17 2.52
N VAL A 133 6.16 9.30 1.23
CA VAL A 133 7.50 9.01 0.70
C VAL A 133 8.53 9.98 1.30
N THR A 134 8.27 11.29 1.26
CA THR A 134 9.19 12.30 1.82
C THR A 134 9.38 12.15 3.31
N PHE A 135 8.31 11.84 4.05
CA PHE A 135 8.37 11.57 5.48
C PHE A 135 9.23 10.35 5.83
N VAL A 136 8.97 9.21 5.18
CA VAL A 136 9.69 7.97 5.44
C VAL A 136 11.16 8.10 5.02
N LEU A 137 11.46 8.74 3.89
CA LEU A 137 12.83 8.98 3.43
C LEU A 137 13.58 9.90 4.40
N ALA A 138 12.95 10.96 4.90
CA ALA A 138 13.56 11.87 5.87
C ALA A 138 14.01 11.14 7.14
N LEU A 139 13.16 10.23 7.65
CA LEU A 139 13.45 9.46 8.85
C LEU A 139 14.41 8.29 8.61
N THR A 140 14.38 7.70 7.42
CA THR A 140 15.22 6.54 7.09
C THR A 140 16.67 6.98 6.81
N PHE A 141 16.86 8.08 6.07
CA PHE A 141 18.19 8.58 5.75
C PHE A 141 18.72 9.60 6.75
N GLY A 142 17.83 10.28 7.48
CA GLY A 142 18.20 11.16 8.58
C GLY A 142 18.78 10.38 9.75
N GLY A 143 20.03 10.65 10.08
CA GLY A 143 20.75 10.01 11.19
C GLY A 143 21.52 8.75 10.80
N ALA A 144 21.09 8.00 9.79
CA ALA A 144 21.80 6.81 9.32
C ALA A 144 22.83 7.13 8.22
N THR A 145 22.39 7.71 7.10
CA THR A 145 23.25 8.00 5.94
C THR A 145 23.65 9.47 5.88
N TRP A 146 22.74 10.37 6.26
CA TRP A 146 22.96 11.81 6.28
C TRP A 146 22.82 12.34 7.71
N ARG A 147 23.68 13.28 8.09
CA ARG A 147 23.54 13.98 9.38
C ARG A 147 22.22 14.77 9.37
N TRP A 148 21.56 14.87 10.52
CA TRP A 148 20.30 15.62 10.66
C TRP A 148 20.37 17.06 10.15
N GLY A 149 21.53 17.72 10.28
CA GLY A 149 21.77 19.07 9.77
C GLY A 149 22.21 19.15 8.30
N ALA A 150 22.28 18.04 7.57
CA ALA A 150 22.63 18.06 6.16
C ALA A 150 21.48 18.63 5.32
N GLY A 151 21.82 19.40 4.28
CA GLY A 151 20.82 20.02 3.39
C GLY A 151 19.86 19.02 2.75
N GLY A 152 20.29 17.78 2.51
CA GLY A 152 19.43 16.71 2.00
C GLY A 152 18.31 16.31 2.98
N THR A 153 18.63 16.14 4.26
CA THR A 153 17.63 15.79 5.30
C THR A 153 16.68 16.96 5.56
N ILE A 154 17.20 18.18 5.66
CA ILE A 154 16.38 19.39 5.83
C ILE A 154 15.46 19.58 4.60
N GLY A 155 16.00 19.38 3.39
CA GLY A 155 15.24 19.45 2.15
C GLY A 155 14.07 18.45 2.10
N LEU A 156 14.26 17.23 2.59
CA LEU A 156 13.18 16.24 2.70
C LEU A 156 12.10 16.65 3.71
N PHE A 157 12.48 17.22 4.85
CA PHE A 157 11.51 17.75 5.82
C PHE A 157 10.73 18.96 5.30
N VAL A 158 11.41 19.85 4.57
CA VAL A 158 10.74 20.98 3.89
C VAL A 158 9.79 20.46 2.81
N ALA A 159 10.23 19.50 1.99
CA ALA A 159 9.38 18.88 0.97
C ALA A 159 8.16 18.19 1.58
N PHE A 160 8.33 17.51 2.72
CA PHE A 160 7.23 16.95 3.50
C PHE A 160 6.26 18.04 3.97
N GLY A 161 6.75 19.11 4.60
CA GLY A 161 5.91 20.22 5.07
C GLY A 161 5.13 20.90 3.95
N VAL A 162 5.80 21.20 2.83
CA VAL A 162 5.17 21.81 1.65
C VAL A 162 4.12 20.89 1.04
N SER A 163 4.45 19.60 0.88
CA SER A 163 3.52 18.62 0.31
C SER A 163 2.31 18.37 1.22
N LEU A 164 2.52 18.40 2.54
CA LEU A 164 1.46 18.28 3.53
C LEU A 164 0.52 19.48 3.47
N ILE A 165 1.06 20.71 3.42
CA ILE A 165 0.25 21.92 3.26
C ILE A 165 -0.51 21.88 1.94
N ALA A 166 0.16 21.53 0.83
CA ALA A 166 -0.47 21.41 -0.48
C ALA A 166 -1.60 20.37 -0.47
N PHE A 167 -1.40 19.21 0.18
CA PHE A 167 -2.42 18.20 0.38
C PHE A 167 -3.59 18.72 1.23
N SER A 168 -3.33 19.37 2.37
CA SER A 168 -4.37 19.94 3.23
C SER A 168 -5.20 21.01 2.51
N VAL A 169 -4.56 21.88 1.72
CA VAL A 169 -5.23 22.90 0.89
C VAL A 169 -6.07 22.21 -0.18
N GLN A 170 -5.52 21.24 -0.91
CA GLN A 170 -6.24 20.53 -1.97
C GLN A 170 -7.46 19.78 -1.43
N GLN A 171 -7.36 19.14 -0.26
CA GLN A 171 -8.47 18.44 0.39
C GLN A 171 -9.52 19.39 1.01
N THR A 172 -9.11 20.59 1.45
CA THR A 172 -10.03 21.59 2.03
C THR A 172 -10.82 22.34 0.97
N PHE A 173 -10.15 22.72 -0.13
CA PHE A 173 -10.75 23.49 -1.22
C PHE A 173 -11.28 22.62 -2.37
N SER A 174 -11.17 21.29 -2.26
CA SER A 174 -11.58 20.32 -3.29
C SER A 174 -11.04 20.69 -4.69
N ILE A 175 -9.78 21.12 -4.75
CA ILE A 175 -9.16 21.57 -6.01
C ILE A 175 -8.91 20.32 -6.87
N PHE A 176 -9.49 20.30 -8.08
CA PHE A 176 -9.47 19.16 -9.01
C PHE A 176 -10.11 17.85 -8.50
N THR A 177 -10.93 17.91 -7.45
CA THR A 177 -11.73 16.76 -6.98
C THR A 177 -13.15 17.18 -6.63
N THR A 178 -14.06 16.21 -6.51
CA THR A 178 -15.41 16.47 -5.97
C THR A 178 -15.41 16.17 -4.46
N PRO A 179 -16.26 16.85 -3.67
CA PRO A 179 -16.38 16.59 -2.22
C PRO A 179 -16.71 15.11 -1.87
N GLU A 180 -17.31 14.40 -2.81
CA GLU A 180 -17.70 12.98 -2.72
C GLU A 180 -16.53 12.02 -3.00
N ASN A 181 -15.56 12.41 -3.82
CA ASN A 181 -14.46 11.55 -4.27
C ASN A 181 -13.11 11.87 -3.62
N ARG A 182 -13.04 12.86 -2.72
CA ARG A 182 -11.82 13.20 -1.99
C ARG A 182 -11.40 12.06 -1.05
N ILE A 183 -10.09 11.84 -0.95
CA ILE A 183 -9.49 10.76 -0.15
C ILE A 183 -9.78 10.93 1.34
N PHE A 184 -9.73 12.18 1.82
CA PHE A 184 -9.97 12.47 3.23
C PHE A 184 -11.24 13.31 3.39
N PRO A 185 -12.32 12.75 3.96
CA PRO A 185 -13.56 13.48 4.13
C PRO A 185 -13.47 14.50 5.28
N VAL A 186 -12.94 15.69 4.98
CA VAL A 186 -12.79 16.82 5.93
C VAL A 186 -14.12 17.21 6.59
N ASP A 187 -15.27 16.93 5.95
CA ASP A 187 -16.59 17.23 6.51
C ASP A 187 -16.95 16.33 7.71
N LEU A 188 -16.33 15.15 7.83
CA LEU A 188 -16.50 14.30 9.00
C LEU A 188 -15.87 14.93 10.24
N LEU A 189 -14.76 15.67 10.09
CA LEU A 189 -14.14 16.41 11.21
C LEU A 189 -15.05 17.52 11.76
N ARG A 190 -16.04 17.97 10.99
CA ARG A 190 -17.03 18.97 11.41
C ARG A 190 -18.26 18.36 12.08
N LYS A 191 -18.44 17.04 12.02
CA LYS A 191 -19.58 16.35 12.63
C LYS A 191 -19.16 15.70 13.96
N PRO A 192 -19.53 16.26 15.12
CA PRO A 192 -19.08 15.77 16.44
C PRO A 192 -19.63 14.39 16.85
N VAL A 193 -20.44 13.72 16.01
CA VAL A 193 -21.21 12.52 16.39
C VAL A 193 -20.52 11.19 16.00
N MET A 194 -19.39 11.22 15.27
CA MET A 194 -18.68 10.02 14.80
C MET A 194 -17.33 9.78 15.49
N ILE A 195 -17.13 10.33 16.69
CA ILE A 195 -15.92 10.14 17.52
C ILE A 195 -16.15 9.11 18.65
N LEU A 196 -17.25 8.36 18.60
CA LEU A 196 -17.56 7.28 19.55
C LEU A 196 -17.76 5.95 18.80
#